data_AF-A0A2I6QJU3-F1
#
_entry.id   AF-A0A2I6QJU3-F1
#
_cell.length_a   1.000
_cell.length_b   1.000
_cell.length_c   1.000
_cell.angle_alpha   90.00
_cell.angle_beta   90.00
_cell.angle_gamma   90.00
#
_symmetry.space_group_name_H-M   'P 1'
#
loop_
_entity.id
_entity.type
_entity.pdbx_description
1 polymer ?
#
loop_
_entity_poly.entity_id
_entity_poly.type
_entity_poly.pdbx_seq_one_letter_code
_entity_poly.pdbx_strand_id
1 'polypeptide(L)' 'MSRPTIIINDLDAERIDILLEQPAYAGFANRRRVKRRVGSRPNVFARRDATRRGDNEQPG' A
#
# COMPACT_ATOMS: atom_id res chain seq x y z
N MET A 1 -8.84 20.44 1.52
CA MET A 1 -8.54 19.24 2.35
C MET A 1 -7.95 18.16 1.46
N SER A 2 -6.81 17.58 1.83
CA SER A 2 -6.23 16.42 1.11
C SER A 2 -7.01 15.15 1.46
N ARG A 3 -7.13 14.23 0.51
CA ARG A 3 -7.78 12.93 0.76
C ARG A 3 -6.87 12.07 1.62
N PRO A 4 -7.41 11.33 2.62
CA PRO A 4 -6.60 10.48 3.47
C PRO A 4 -5.88 9.39 2.67
N THR A 5 -4.67 9.06 3.09
CA THR A 5 -3.84 8.01 2.50
C THR A 5 -4.42 6.64 2.84
N ILE A 6 -4.40 5.71 1.87
CA ILE A 6 -4.83 4.32 2.08
C ILE A 6 -3.63 3.54 2.67
N ILE A 7 -3.84 2.87 3.80
CA ILE A 7 -2.87 1.95 4.41
C ILE A 7 -3.36 0.53 4.14
N ILE A 8 -2.61 -0.24 3.36
CA ILE A 8 -2.83 -1.69 3.16
C ILE A 8 -1.48 -2.38 2.94
N ASN A 9 -1.48 -3.71 2.99
CA ASN A 9 -0.30 -4.52 2.68
C ASN A 9 0.02 -4.54 1.17
N ASP A 10 1.26 -4.90 0.84
CA ASP A 10 1.77 -5.02 -0.53
C ASP A 10 1.04 -6.12 -1.32
N LEU A 11 0.74 -7.27 -0.69
CA LEU A 11 -0.03 -8.33 -1.37
C LEU A 11 -1.44 -7.83 -1.78
N ASP A 12 -2.11 -7.10 -0.91
CA ASP A 12 -3.44 -6.55 -1.21
C ASP A 12 -3.34 -5.40 -2.23
N ALA A 13 -2.20 -4.71 -2.29
CA ALA A 13 -1.93 -3.72 -3.32
C ALA A 13 -1.94 -4.33 -4.72
N GLU A 14 -1.20 -5.41 -4.90
CA GLU A 14 -1.09 -6.15 -6.16
C GLU A 14 -2.43 -6.78 -6.55
N ARG A 15 -3.12 -7.40 -5.59
CA ARG A 15 -4.45 -7.99 -5.81
C ARG A 15 -5.46 -6.95 -6.30
N ILE A 16 -5.42 -5.73 -5.76
CA ILE A 16 -6.30 -4.65 -6.22
C ILE A 16 -5.92 -4.21 -7.63
N ASP A 17 -4.63 -4.20 -7.98
CA ASP A 17 -4.22 -3.78 -9.33
C ASP A 17 -4.72 -4.79 -10.39
N ILE A 18 -4.58 -6.08 -10.12
CA ILE A 18 -5.12 -7.17 -10.95
C ILE A 18 -6.64 -7.09 -11.05
N LEU A 19 -7.33 -6.88 -9.91
CA LEU A 19 -8.78 -6.74 -9.87
C LEU A 19 -9.26 -5.60 -10.79
N LEU A 20 -8.58 -4.46 -10.76
CA LEU A 20 -8.91 -3.29 -11.58
C LEU A 20 -8.56 -3.46 -13.05
N GLU A 21 -7.83 -4.51 -13.44
CA GLU A 21 -7.55 -4.82 -14.85
C GLU A 21 -8.64 -5.67 -15.51
N GLN A 22 -9.51 -6.28 -14.71
CA GLN A 22 -10.61 -7.10 -15.22
C GLN A 22 -11.63 -6.26 -16.03
N PRO A 23 -12.22 -6.84 -17.10
CA PRO A 23 -13.14 -6.13 -17.98
C PRO A 23 -14.41 -5.64 -17.27
N ALA A 24 -14.85 -6.34 -16.23
CA ALA A 24 -15.99 -5.92 -15.39
C ALA A 24 -15.79 -4.54 -14.75
N TYR A 25 -14.54 -4.12 -14.53
CA TYR A 25 -14.21 -2.82 -13.94
C TYR A 25 -13.85 -1.76 -14.98
N ALA A 26 -13.94 -2.05 -16.29
CA ALA A 26 -13.61 -1.09 -17.34
C ALA A 26 -14.49 0.18 -17.27
N GLY A 27 -15.78 0.02 -16.92
CA GLY A 27 -16.73 1.12 -16.72
C GLY A 27 -16.78 1.70 -15.31
N PHE A 28 -15.95 1.21 -14.38
CA PHE A 28 -15.95 1.70 -13.01
C PHE A 28 -15.40 3.13 -12.96
N ALA A 29 -16.28 4.10 -12.73
CA ALA A 29 -15.95 5.54 -12.74
C ALA A 29 -14.77 5.93 -11.85
N ASN A 30 -14.50 5.16 -10.79
CA ASN A 30 -13.40 5.42 -9.86
C ASN A 30 -12.16 4.55 -10.12
N ARG A 31 -12.11 3.71 -11.16
CA ARG A 31 -10.99 2.79 -11.47
C ARG A 31 -9.63 3.50 -11.43
N ARG A 32 -9.49 4.58 -12.20
CA ARG A 32 -8.25 5.38 -12.27
C ARG A 32 -7.90 6.02 -10.93
N ARG A 33 -8.91 6.45 -10.17
CA ARG A 33 -8.73 7.09 -8.87
C ARG A 33 -8.28 6.09 -7.81
N VAL A 34 -8.81 4.86 -7.83
CA VAL A 34 -8.38 3.78 -6.94
C VAL A 34 -6.96 3.35 -7.31
N LYS A 35 -6.68 3.02 -8.59
CA LYS A 35 -5.33 2.63 -9.06
C LYS A 35 -4.26 3.66 -8.67
N ARG A 36 -4.56 4.96 -8.78
CA ARG A 36 -3.64 6.02 -8.33
C ARG A 36 -3.42 6.02 -6.82
N ARG A 37 -4.48 5.88 -6.00
CA ARG A 37 -4.33 5.84 -4.53
C ARG A 37 -3.63 4.57 -4.05
N VAL A 38 -3.73 3.50 -4.84
CA VAL A 38 -3.10 2.21 -4.63
C VAL A 38 -1.61 2.26 -4.94
N GLY A 39 -1.23 2.85 -6.09
CA GLY A 39 0.16 2.99 -6.50
C GLY A 39 0.95 4.05 -5.73
N SER A 40 0.30 5.13 -5.27
CA SER A 40 0.97 6.21 -4.51
C SER A 40 1.03 5.96 -3.00
N ARG A 41 0.96 4.70 -2.55
CA ARG A 41 0.98 4.38 -1.12
C ARG A 41 2.39 4.58 -0.55
N PRO A 42 2.53 5.22 0.61
CA PRO A 42 3.77 5.13 1.38
C PRO A 42 3.90 3.70 1.90
N ASN A 43 5.08 3.08 1.72
CA ASN A 43 5.39 1.82 2.36
C ASN A 43 5.58 2.07 3.88
N VAL A 44 4.48 2.00 4.63
CA VAL A 44 4.44 2.29 6.09
C VAL A 44 5.12 1.17 6.88
N PHE A 45 5.12 -0.06 6.37
CA PHE A 45 5.75 -1.20 7.02
C PHE A 45 7.27 -1.23 6.81
N ALA A 46 7.79 -0.84 5.63
CA ALA A 46 9.23 -0.68 5.42
C ALA A 46 9.87 0.37 6.36
N ARG A 47 9.10 1.36 6.84
CA ARG A 47 9.57 2.34 7.83
C ARG A 47 9.67 1.77 9.25
N ARG A 48 8.92 0.72 9.59
CA ARG A 48 8.94 0.10 10.93
C ARG A 48 10.15 -0.81 11.13
N ASP A 49 10.62 -1.46 10.08
CA ASP A 49 11.76 -2.39 10.16
C ASP A 49 13.10 -1.66 10.28
N ALA A 50 13.21 -0.45 9.73
CA ALA A 50 14.41 0.38 9.83
C ALA A 50 14.73 0.82 11.28
N THR A 51 13.73 0.90 12.16
CA THR A 51 13.89 1.32 13.56
C THR A 51 14.05 0.16 14.55
N ARG A 52 14.00 -1.11 14.11
CA ARG A 52 14.05 -2.28 15.01
C ARG A 52 15.43 -2.93 15.12
N ARG A 53 16.41 -2.52 14.31
CA ARG A 53 17.77 -3.14 14.27
C ARG A 53 18.78 -2.57 15.29
N GLY A 54 18.33 -1.92 16.36
CA GLY A 54 19.22 -1.14 17.24
C GLY A 54 19.68 -1.78 18.54
N ASP A 55 18.85 -2.50 19.29
CA ASP A 55 18.99 -2.40 20.77
C ASP A 55 18.98 -3.72 21.56
N ASN A 56 19.27 -4.87 20.94
CA ASN A 56 19.24 -6.18 21.63
C ASN A 56 20.60 -6.90 21.70
N GLU A 57 21.71 -6.16 21.78
CA GLU A 57 22.96 -6.73 22.33
C GLU A 57 22.84 -6.74 23.85
N GLN A 58 22.44 -7.89 24.40
CA GLN A 58 22.40 -8.13 25.85
C GLN A 58 23.86 -8.17 26.35
N PRO A 59 24.31 -7.26 27.25
CA PRO A 59 25.61 -7.42 27.89
C PRO A 59 25.53 -8.61 28.86
N GLY A 60 26.62 -9.39 28.88
CA GLY A 60 26.75 -10.67 29.58
C GLY A 60 26.75 -10.61 31.10
#